data_AF-A0A1F7D047-F1
#
_entry.id   AF-A0A1F7D047-F1
#
_cell.length_a   1.000
_cell.length_b   1.000
_cell.length_c   1.000
_cell.angle_alpha   90.00
_cell.angle_beta   90.00
_cell.angle_gamma   90.00
#
_symmetry.space_group_name_H-M   'P 1'
#
loop_
_entity.id
_entity.type
_entity.pdbx_description
1 polymer ?
#
loop_
_entity_poly.entity_id
_entity_poly.type
_entity_poly.pdbx_seq_one_letter_code
_entity_poly.pdbx_strand_id
1 'polypeptide(L)'
;MQRYLSVLFVALIAMTGCTPNIQNNEEVIETEPTINGLSENERMTIWDEYIRAQDRARLEITRSLKILDPNDPKYADMRNEFDHDLYSRQFGERETLIKLKQDEYEREVAEKFGLTHEQLTEIGNEGTRKEWPFPPEPEGLWN
;
A
#
# COMPACT_ATOMS: atom_id res chain seq x y z
N MET A 1 -3.03 47.36 -4.84
CA MET A 1 -3.17 47.05 -3.41
C MET A 1 -4.39 47.79 -2.90
N GLN A 2 -5.58 47.18 -2.90
CA GLN A 2 -6.72 47.63 -2.07
C GLN A 2 -7.78 46.53 -2.05
N ARG A 3 -7.86 45.86 -0.90
CA ARG A 3 -9.01 45.08 -0.46
C ARG A 3 -10.12 46.05 -0.03
N TYR A 4 -11.28 45.46 0.29
CA TYR A 4 -12.31 45.89 1.23
C TYR A 4 -13.72 46.07 0.61
N LEU A 5 -14.51 45.00 0.81
CA LEU A 5 -15.75 44.97 1.62
C LEU A 5 -16.94 45.83 1.19
N SER A 6 -18.09 45.15 1.05
CA SER A 6 -19.46 45.52 1.49
C SER A 6 -20.41 44.53 0.81
N VAL A 7 -20.85 43.40 1.39
CA VAL A 7 -21.79 43.30 2.53
C VAL A 7 -22.76 44.47 2.53
N LEU A 8 -23.86 44.36 1.77
CA LEU A 8 -25.18 45.00 2.02
C LEU A 8 -26.05 44.89 0.77
N PHE A 9 -26.71 43.75 0.56
CA PHE A 9 -27.96 43.69 -0.21
C PHE A 9 -28.75 42.42 0.14
N VAL A 10 -28.98 42.19 1.44
CA VAL A 10 -30.08 41.32 1.89
C VAL A 10 -30.86 42.07 2.96
N ALA A 11 -31.52 43.13 2.53
CA ALA A 11 -32.54 43.83 3.30
C ALA A 11 -33.72 44.15 2.37
N LEU A 12 -34.33 43.11 1.82
CA LEU A 12 -35.61 43.22 1.11
C LEU A 12 -36.43 41.92 1.18
N ILE A 13 -36.55 41.31 2.37
CA ILE A 13 -37.55 40.27 2.63
C ILE A 13 -38.26 40.59 3.93
N ALA A 14 -39.05 41.65 3.88
CA ALA A 14 -40.07 41.94 4.88
C ALA A 14 -41.28 42.47 4.11
N MET A 15 -42.05 41.59 3.47
CA MET A 15 -43.46 41.79 3.06
C MET A 15 -44.06 40.60 2.28
N THR A 16 -43.72 39.36 2.63
CA THR A 16 -44.53 38.19 2.26
C THR A 16 -44.43 37.18 3.39
N GLY A 17 -45.56 36.84 4.01
CA GLY A 17 -45.69 35.79 5.03
C GLY A 17 -45.48 34.38 4.47
N CYS A 18 -44.38 34.15 3.79
CA CYS A 18 -43.85 32.85 3.43
C CYS A 18 -42.44 32.79 4.01
N THR A 19 -42.31 32.25 5.22
CA THR A 19 -41.05 31.69 5.68
C THR A 19 -40.65 30.61 4.66
N PRO A 20 -39.56 30.76 3.88
CA PRO A 20 -39.00 29.60 3.24
C PRO A 20 -38.54 28.67 4.36
N ASN A 21 -39.14 27.49 4.43
CA ASN A 21 -38.63 26.40 5.24
C ASN A 21 -37.32 25.96 4.58
N ILE A 22 -36.25 26.73 4.82
CA ILE A 22 -34.89 26.35 4.49
C ILE A 22 -34.55 25.27 5.51
N GLN A 23 -34.95 24.04 5.20
CA GLN A 23 -34.31 22.89 5.78
C GLN A 23 -32.86 22.95 5.31
N ASN A 24 -32.00 23.51 6.16
CA ASN A 24 -30.56 23.35 6.08
C ASN A 24 -30.29 21.84 6.21
N ASN A 25 -30.42 21.11 5.11
CA ASN A 25 -29.75 19.84 4.94
C ASN A 25 -28.28 20.20 4.70
N GLU A 26 -27.61 20.66 5.77
CA GLU A 26 -26.16 20.55 5.86
C GLU A 26 -25.89 19.05 5.87
N GLU A 27 -25.76 18.49 4.68
CA GLU A 27 -25.17 17.18 4.46
C GLU A 27 -23.75 17.28 5.04
N VAL A 28 -23.61 16.82 6.28
CA VAL A 28 -22.31 16.61 6.91
C VAL A 28 -21.63 15.57 6.05
N ILE A 29 -20.83 16.02 5.08
CA ILE A 29 -19.92 15.17 4.34
C ILE A 29 -18.94 14.69 5.40
N GLU A 30 -19.17 13.50 5.94
CA GLU A 30 -18.20 12.78 6.77
C GLU A 30 -16.98 12.54 5.88
N THR A 31 -16.05 13.49 5.89
CA THR A 31 -14.75 13.28 5.26
C THR A 31 -14.04 12.22 6.06
N GLU A 32 -13.79 11.07 5.44
CA GLU A 32 -13.02 9.99 6.04
C GLU A 32 -11.71 10.53 6.65
N PRO A 33 -11.28 10.00 7.80
CA PRO A 33 -10.09 10.51 8.48
C PRO A 33 -8.86 10.40 7.58
N THR A 34 -8.19 11.53 7.38
CA THR A 34 -6.89 11.56 6.72
C THR A 34 -5.82 11.03 7.66
N ILE A 35 -5.02 10.06 7.22
CA ILE A 35 -3.85 9.56 7.94
C ILE A 35 -2.61 10.10 7.24
N ASN A 36 -1.70 10.75 7.97
CA ASN A 36 -0.50 11.39 7.42
C ASN A 36 -0.80 12.42 6.30
N GLY A 37 -1.98 13.03 6.32
CA GLY A 37 -2.43 13.96 5.27
C GLY A 37 -2.94 13.30 3.99
N LEU A 38 -3.05 11.97 3.95
CA LEU A 38 -3.54 11.20 2.80
C LEU A 38 -4.97 10.73 3.04
N SER A 39 -5.80 10.84 1.99
CA SER A 39 -7.11 10.19 1.90
C SER A 39 -6.99 8.68 1.77
N GLU A 40 -8.06 7.93 2.04
CA GLU A 40 -8.04 6.47 1.91
C GLU A 40 -7.70 6.00 0.48
N ASN A 41 -8.28 6.64 -0.54
CA ASN A 41 -7.97 6.31 -1.95
C ASN A 41 -6.49 6.52 -2.29
N GLU A 42 -5.86 7.57 -1.75
CA GLU A 42 -4.42 7.78 -1.94
C GLU A 42 -3.62 6.67 -1.25
N ARG A 43 -3.99 6.28 -0.01
CA ARG A 43 -3.34 5.18 0.71
C ARG A 43 -3.54 3.84 0.02
N MET A 44 -4.71 3.57 -0.57
CA MET A 44 -4.96 2.38 -1.39
C MET A 44 -4.10 2.35 -2.67
N THR A 45 -3.85 3.51 -3.27
CA THR A 45 -2.94 3.61 -4.42
C THR A 45 -1.50 3.31 -4.01
N ILE A 46 -1.08 3.82 -2.84
CA ILE A 46 0.24 3.54 -2.26
C ILE A 46 0.37 2.06 -1.88
N TRP A 47 -0.70 1.45 -1.36
CA TRP A 47 -0.76 0.01 -1.07
C TRP A 47 -0.53 -0.85 -2.32
N ASP A 48 -1.16 -0.53 -3.46
CA ASP A 48 -0.94 -1.26 -4.71
C ASP A 48 0.54 -1.25 -5.12
N GLU A 49 1.18 -0.07 -5.05
CA GLU A 49 2.59 0.11 -5.37
C GLU A 49 3.52 -0.59 -4.35
N TYR A 50 3.16 -0.56 -3.07
CA TYR A 50 3.86 -1.28 -2.00
C TYR A 50 3.86 -2.79 -2.25
N ILE A 51 2.71 -3.39 -2.58
CA ILE A 51 2.65 -4.82 -2.88
C ILE A 51 3.42 -5.16 -4.15
N ARG A 52 3.29 -4.36 -5.21
CA ARG A 52 4.07 -4.57 -6.45
C ARG A 52 5.58 -4.52 -6.20
N ALA A 53 6.05 -3.63 -5.33
CA ALA A 53 7.45 -3.59 -4.92
C ALA A 53 7.89 -4.89 -4.23
N GLN A 54 7.05 -5.43 -3.34
CA GLN A 54 7.34 -6.70 -2.67
C GLN A 54 7.39 -7.88 -3.64
N ASP A 55 6.45 -7.95 -4.58
CA ASP A 55 6.41 -9.02 -5.58
C ASP A 55 7.59 -8.91 -6.56
N ARG A 56 7.98 -7.69 -6.94
CA ARG A 56 9.17 -7.44 -7.76
C ARG A 56 10.43 -7.96 -7.07
N ALA A 57 10.61 -7.67 -5.79
CA ALA A 57 11.75 -8.16 -5.01
C ALA A 57 11.77 -9.69 -4.95
N ARG A 58 10.64 -10.33 -4.65
CA ARG A 58 10.51 -11.80 -4.63
C ARG A 58 10.86 -12.42 -5.97
N LEU A 59 10.34 -11.85 -7.06
CA LEU A 59 10.55 -12.36 -8.41
C LEU A 59 12.02 -12.25 -8.83
N GLU A 60 12.68 -11.13 -8.53
CA GLU A 60 14.10 -10.93 -8.86
C GLU A 60 15.00 -11.91 -8.11
N ILE A 61 14.76 -12.10 -6.81
CA ILE A 61 15.53 -13.05 -6.00
C ILE A 61 15.22 -14.50 -6.42
N THR A 62 13.96 -14.84 -6.68
CA THR A 62 13.58 -16.19 -7.12
C THR A 62 14.16 -16.52 -8.49
N ARG A 63 14.26 -15.55 -9.41
CA ARG A 63 14.90 -15.73 -10.72
C ARG A 63 16.43 -15.86 -10.62
N SER A 64 17.05 -15.19 -9.66
CA SER A 64 18.52 -15.21 -9.50
C SER A 64 19.01 -16.42 -8.72
N LEU A 65 18.24 -16.89 -7.73
CA LEU A 65 18.56 -18.10 -6.98
C LEU A 65 18.05 -19.32 -7.75
N LYS A 66 18.97 -20.13 -8.26
CA LYS A 66 18.68 -21.51 -8.68
C LYS A 66 18.41 -22.35 -7.44
N ILE A 67 17.21 -22.20 -6.88
CA ILE A 67 16.76 -23.05 -5.76
C ILE A 67 16.57 -24.46 -6.31
N LEU A 68 17.04 -25.44 -5.56
CA LEU A 68 16.85 -26.83 -5.89
C LEU A 68 15.36 -27.15 -5.80
N ASP A 69 14.77 -27.64 -6.90
CA ASP A 69 13.39 -28.11 -6.90
C ASP A 69 13.29 -29.34 -5.99
N PRO A 70 12.44 -29.31 -4.94
CA PRO A 70 12.25 -30.47 -4.05
C PRO A 70 11.79 -31.73 -4.78
N ASN A 71 11.21 -31.59 -5.98
CA ASN A 71 10.77 -32.68 -6.83
C ASN A 71 11.81 -33.08 -7.90
N ASP A 72 12.96 -32.41 -7.98
CA ASP A 72 14.06 -32.84 -8.86
C ASP A 72 14.48 -34.27 -8.44
N PRO A 73 14.58 -35.23 -9.37
CA PRO A 73 15.05 -36.58 -9.05
C PRO A 73 16.41 -36.61 -8.35
N LYS A 74 17.27 -35.61 -8.59
CA LYS A 74 18.54 -35.44 -7.85
C LYS A 74 18.31 -35.20 -6.37
N TYR A 75 17.17 -34.61 -6.00
CA TYR A 75 16.73 -34.36 -4.62
C TYR A 75 16.11 -35.61 -3.97
N ALA A 76 15.47 -36.48 -4.75
CA ALA A 76 14.85 -37.70 -4.24
C ALA A 76 15.86 -38.68 -3.60
N ASP A 77 17.10 -38.67 -4.10
CA ASP A 77 18.24 -39.43 -3.57
C ASP A 77 18.93 -38.75 -2.35
N MET A 78 18.66 -37.46 -2.10
CA MET A 78 19.28 -36.62 -1.04
C MET A 78 18.54 -36.66 0.30
N ARG A 79 17.85 -37.76 0.62
CA ARG A 79 16.93 -37.86 1.78
C ARG A 79 17.64 -38.09 3.14
N ASN A 80 18.87 -37.58 3.30
CA ASN A 80 19.67 -37.69 4.51
C ASN A 80 19.62 -36.38 5.35
N GLU A 81 19.80 -36.50 6.67
CA GLU A 81 19.71 -35.42 7.66
C GLU A 81 20.67 -34.23 7.39
N PHE A 82 21.80 -34.48 6.71
CA PHE A 82 22.79 -33.46 6.31
C PHE A 82 22.24 -32.46 5.28
N ASP A 83 21.32 -32.89 4.41
CA ASP A 83 20.82 -32.05 3.30
C ASP A 83 19.58 -31.23 3.70
N HIS A 84 18.89 -31.60 4.79
CA HIS A 84 17.83 -30.77 5.39
C HIS A 84 18.39 -29.46 5.97
N ASP A 85 19.59 -29.50 6.55
CA ASP A 85 20.31 -28.32 7.01
C ASP A 85 20.73 -27.44 5.83
N LEU A 86 21.23 -28.04 4.73
CA LEU A 86 21.55 -27.30 3.51
C LEU A 86 20.33 -26.59 2.91
N TYR A 87 19.19 -27.29 2.83
CA TYR A 87 17.93 -26.70 2.36
C TYR A 87 17.47 -25.56 3.26
N SER A 88 17.49 -25.77 4.57
CA SER A 88 17.10 -24.75 5.56
C SER A 88 17.98 -23.51 5.47
N ARG A 89 19.29 -23.68 5.23
CA ARG A 89 20.23 -22.57 5.00
C ARG A 89 19.92 -21.83 3.70
N GLN A 90 19.74 -22.55 2.59
CA GLN A 90 19.37 -21.93 1.31
C GLN A 90 18.05 -21.17 1.40
N PHE A 91 17.08 -21.71 2.13
CA PHE A 91 15.80 -21.04 2.38
C PHE A 91 15.96 -19.79 3.25
N GLY A 92 16.74 -19.87 4.33
CA GLY A 92 17.02 -18.72 5.19
C GLY A 92 17.79 -17.60 4.48
N GLU A 93 18.78 -17.97 3.64
CA GLU A 93 19.50 -17.03 2.78
C GLU A 93 18.57 -16.37 1.77
N ARG A 94 17.67 -17.14 1.14
CA ARG A 94 16.64 -16.61 0.23
C ARG A 94 15.76 -15.58 0.93
N GLU A 95 15.17 -15.91 2.08
CA GLU A 95 14.29 -15.00 2.81
C GLU A 95 15.01 -13.71 3.22
N THR A 96 16.28 -13.82 3.59
CA THR A 96 17.12 -12.66 3.92
C THR A 96 17.34 -11.77 2.69
N LEU A 97 17.67 -12.37 1.53
CA LEU A 97 17.86 -11.63 0.28
C LEU A 97 16.57 -11.00 -0.22
N ILE A 98 15.43 -11.70 -0.12
CA ILE A 98 14.11 -11.15 -0.42
C ILE A 98 13.84 -9.93 0.45
N LYS A 99 14.02 -10.04 1.78
CA LYS A 99 13.80 -8.91 2.70
C LYS A 99 14.67 -7.71 2.36
N LEU A 100 15.96 -7.92 2.11
CA LEU A 100 16.87 -6.81 1.73
C LEU A 100 16.40 -6.11 0.45
N LYS A 101 15.93 -6.89 -0.54
CA LYS A 101 15.46 -6.36 -1.81
C LYS A 101 14.08 -5.72 -1.71
N GLN A 102 13.21 -6.23 -0.85
CA GLN A 102 11.94 -5.60 -0.49
C GLN A 102 12.19 -4.24 0.16
N ASP A 103 13.09 -4.17 1.15
CA ASP A 103 13.44 -2.93 1.84
C ASP A 103 14.00 -1.86 0.87
N GLU A 104 14.79 -2.28 -0.12
CA GLU A 104 15.28 -1.42 -1.21
C GLU A 104 14.11 -0.81 -2.02
N TYR A 105 13.20 -1.65 -2.52
CA TYR A 105 12.06 -1.16 -3.34
C TYR A 105 11.00 -0.42 -2.54
N GLU A 106 10.78 -0.77 -1.28
CA GLU A 106 9.90 -0.03 -0.40
C GLU A 106 10.44 1.40 -0.16
N ARG A 107 11.75 1.59 -0.06
CA ARG A 107 12.33 2.94 -0.02
C ARG A 107 12.08 3.71 -1.32
N GLU A 108 12.22 3.08 -2.48
CA GLU A 108 11.89 3.71 -3.78
C GLU A 108 10.41 4.16 -3.83
N VAL A 109 9.49 3.33 -3.32
CA VAL A 109 8.06 3.68 -3.24
C VAL A 109 7.86 4.84 -2.25
N ALA A 110 8.49 4.81 -1.08
CA ALA A 110 8.37 5.89 -0.11
C ALA A 110 8.85 7.23 -0.69
N GLU A 111 10.00 7.23 -1.38
CA GLU A 111 10.53 8.40 -2.08
C GLU A 111 9.58 8.91 -3.17
N LYS A 112 9.00 8.02 -3.98
CA LYS A 112 8.04 8.36 -5.04
C LYS A 112 6.82 9.13 -4.51
N PHE A 113 6.35 8.80 -3.31
CA PHE A 113 5.18 9.43 -2.69
C PHE A 113 5.51 10.49 -1.63
N GLY A 114 6.80 10.80 -1.42
CA GLY A 114 7.24 11.77 -0.42
C GLY A 114 6.97 11.33 1.02
N LEU A 115 6.99 10.02 1.28
CA LEU A 115 6.76 9.40 2.58
C LEU A 115 8.07 9.01 3.25
N THR A 116 8.06 8.90 4.58
CA THR A 116 9.08 8.13 5.27
C THR A 116 8.85 6.63 5.07
N HIS A 117 9.89 5.84 5.22
CA HIS A 117 9.75 4.37 5.19
C HIS A 117 8.75 3.88 6.25
N GLU A 118 8.75 4.47 7.45
CA GLU A 118 7.79 4.14 8.52
C GLU A 118 6.33 4.43 8.13
N GLN A 119 6.07 5.56 7.47
CA GLN A 119 4.73 5.89 6.97
C GLN A 119 4.26 4.91 5.89
N LEU A 120 5.17 4.50 5.01
CA LEU A 120 4.86 3.45 4.03
C LEU A 120 4.56 2.11 4.71
N THR A 121 5.34 1.71 5.71
CA THR A 121 5.09 0.49 6.50
C THR A 121 3.74 0.57 7.22
N GLU A 122 3.36 1.75 7.74
CA GLU A 122 2.05 1.96 8.37
C GLU A 122 0.91 1.74 7.37
N ILE A 123 1.04 2.23 6.13
CA ILE A 123 0.06 1.99 5.05
C ILE A 123 0.01 0.49 4.69
N GLY A 124 1.16 -0.19 4.63
CA GLY A 124 1.21 -1.64 4.43
C GLY A 124 0.47 -2.43 5.53
N ASN A 125 0.67 -2.03 6.78
CA ASN A 125 -0.05 -2.63 7.92
C ASN A 125 -1.55 -2.30 7.89
N GLU A 126 -1.92 -1.08 7.50
CA GLU A 126 -3.32 -0.69 7.32
C GLU A 126 -4.00 -1.53 6.25
N GLY A 127 -3.39 -1.66 5.06
CA GLY A 127 -3.96 -2.45 3.96
C GLY A 127 -4.14 -3.92 4.31
N THR A 128 -3.19 -4.50 5.04
CA THR A 128 -3.32 -5.88 5.56
C THR A 128 -4.49 -5.99 6.54
N ARG A 129 -4.60 -5.07 7.51
CA ARG A 129 -5.66 -5.08 8.53
C ARG A 129 -7.05 -4.81 7.95
N LYS A 130 -7.14 -4.00 6.90
CA LYS A 130 -8.38 -3.65 6.20
C LYS A 130 -8.73 -4.62 5.07
N GLU A 131 -7.87 -5.62 4.82
CA GLU A 131 -8.05 -6.58 3.72
C GLU A 131 -8.20 -5.87 2.35
N TRP A 132 -7.41 -4.82 2.12
CA TRP A 132 -7.40 -4.14 0.82
C TRP A 132 -6.99 -5.13 -0.29
N PRO A 133 -7.56 -4.99 -1.49
CA PRO A 133 -7.31 -5.93 -2.57
C PRO A 133 -5.83 -5.94 -2.95
N PHE A 134 -5.29 -7.12 -3.21
CA PHE A 134 -3.96 -7.28 -3.75
C PHE A 134 -3.96 -6.99 -5.27
N PRO A 135 -2.93 -6.33 -5.81
CA PRO A 135 -2.72 -6.28 -7.25
C PRO A 135 -2.67 -7.69 -7.86
N PRO A 136 -2.91 -7.82 -9.18
CA PRO A 136 -2.58 -9.04 -9.90
C PRO A 136 -1.10 -9.39 -9.72
N GLU A 137 -0.85 -10.66 -9.39
CA GLU A 137 0.51 -11.17 -9.23
C GLU A 137 1.31 -11.05 -10.55
N PRO A 138 2.63 -10.80 -10.48
CA PRO A 138 3.45 -10.79 -11.67
C PRO A 138 3.65 -12.20 -12.25
N GLU A 139 3.72 -12.27 -13.58
CA GLU A 139 3.97 -13.53 -14.28
C GLU A 139 5.31 -14.18 -13.84
N GLY A 140 5.23 -15.47 -13.47
CA GLY A 140 6.39 -16.28 -13.11
C GLY A 140 6.82 -16.18 -11.65
N LEU A 141 5.98 -15.66 -10.75
CA LEU A 141 6.25 -15.70 -9.30
C LEU A 141 6.13 -17.12 -8.72
N TRP A 142 5.27 -17.96 -9.29
CA TRP A 142 4.95 -19.32 -8.82
C TRP A 142 5.13 -20.42 -9.88
N ASN A 143 5.62 -20.07 -11.07
CA ASN A 143 5.84 -21.03 -12.17
C ASN A 143 7.23 -21.65 -12.13
#